data_AF-A0A354QB65-F1
#
_entry.id   AF-A0A354QB65-F1
#
_cell.length_a   1.000
_cell.length_b   1.000
_cell.length_c   1.000
_cell.angle_alpha   90.00
_cell.angle_beta   90.00
_cell.angle_gamma   90.00
#
_symmetry.space_group_name_H-M   'P 1'
#
loop_
_entity.id
_entity.type
_entity.pdbx_description
1 polymer ?
#
loop_
_entity_poly.entity_id
_entity_poly.type
_entity_poly.pdbx_seq_one_letter_code
_entity_poly.pdbx_strand_id
1 'polypeptide(L)' 'IAEGYGRRSTGDYVRFLQIFVGSLFELQTQLEIAKKLEYLTEFEFNGLYENTREIERMLLSLVSKIRSGS' A
#
# COMPACT_ATOMS: atom_id res chain seq x y z
N ILE A 1 26.00 19.51 -10.80
CA ILE A 1 24.55 19.62 -11.15
C ILE A 1 23.87 18.24 -11.33
N ALA A 2 24.61 17.12 -11.41
CA ALA A 2 24.01 15.79 -11.67
C ALA A 2 23.53 14.99 -10.42
N GLU A 3 24.08 15.21 -9.23
CA GLU A 3 23.87 14.30 -8.08
C GLU A 3 22.60 14.57 -7.22
N GLY A 4 21.89 15.67 -7.47
CA GLY A 4 20.77 16.13 -6.62
C GLY A 4 19.39 15.96 -7.24
N TYR A 5 19.29 15.80 -8.56
CA TYR A 5 18.01 15.80 -9.26
C TYR A 5 17.24 14.48 -9.08
N GLY A 6 17.95 13.34 -9.13
CA GLY A 6 17.36 12.02 -8.89
C GLY A 6 16.94 11.78 -7.43
N ARG A 7 17.66 12.37 -6.46
CA ARG A 7 17.33 12.22 -5.03
C ARG A 7 16.04 12.94 -4.63
N ARG A 8 15.73 14.09 -5.25
CA ARG A 8 14.43 14.76 -5.03
C ARG A 8 13.27 13.94 -5.58
N SER A 9 13.40 13.41 -6.80
CA SER A 9 12.33 12.60 -7.41
C SER A 9 12.09 11.29 -6.65
N THR A 10 13.15 10.65 -6.15
CA THR A 10 13.00 9.44 -5.31
C THR A 10 12.31 9.76 -3.98
N GLY A 11 12.65 10.87 -3.33
CA GLY A 11 12.00 11.31 -2.09
C GLY A 11 10.51 11.56 -2.26
N ASP A 12 10.12 12.28 -3.32
CA ASP A 12 8.71 12.53 -3.64
C ASP A 12 7.97 11.23 -3.98
N TYR A 13 8.61 10.33 -4.75
CA TYR A 13 8.02 9.05 -5.11
C TYR A 13 7.79 8.14 -3.90
N VAL A 14 8.74 8.07 -2.96
CA VAL A 14 8.55 7.36 -1.68
C VAL A 14 7.41 7.96 -0.87
N ARG A 15 7.27 9.29 -0.85
CA ARG A 15 6.15 9.96 -0.17
C ARG A 15 4.80 9.59 -0.79
N PHE A 16 4.71 9.57 -2.13
CA PHE A 16 3.50 9.09 -2.81
C PHE A 16 3.17 7.65 -2.42
N LEU A 17 4.17 6.75 -2.42
CA LEU A 17 3.95 5.36 -2.03
C LEU A 17 3.49 5.21 -0.57
N GLN A 18 3.96 6.06 0.34
CA GLN A 18 3.47 6.09 1.72
C GLN A 18 1.98 6.47 1.81
N ILE A 19 1.52 7.40 0.98
CA ILE A 19 0.09 7.75 0.89
C ILE A 19 -0.72 6.54 0.43
N PHE A 20 -0.27 5.85 -0.63
CA PHE A 20 -0.91 4.63 -1.11
C PHE A 20 -1.02 3.55 -0.03
N VAL A 21 0.04 3.35 0.76
CA VAL A 21 0.03 2.41 1.90
C VAL A 21 -1.00 2.82 2.95
N GLY A 22 -1.11 4.11 3.28
CA GLY A 22 -2.14 4.63 4.18
C GLY A 22 -3.55 4.34 3.69
N SER A 23 -3.85 4.64 2.42
CA SER A 23 -5.16 4.36 1.81
C SER A 23 -5.48 2.86 1.76
N LEU A 24 -4.47 2.00 1.58
CA LEU A 24 -4.66 0.55 1.62
C LEU A 24 -5.09 0.06 3.01
N PHE A 25 -4.49 0.60 4.08
CA PHE A 25 -4.90 0.27 5.45
C PHE A 25 -6.29 0.82 5.79
N GLU A 26 -6.64 2.00 5.28
CA GLU A 26 -8.01 2.52 5.40
C GLU A 26 -9.02 1.59 4.73
N LEU A 27 -8.72 1.08 3.53
CA LEU A 27 -9.56 0.10 2.84
C LEU A 27 -9.68 -1.22 3.63
N GLN A 28 -8.57 -1.77 4.14
CA GLN A 28 -8.59 -2.96 4.99
C GLN A 28 -9.49 -2.78 6.21
N THR A 29 -9.41 -1.61 6.86
CA THR A 29 -10.28 -1.25 7.99
C THR A 29 -11.76 -1.22 7.56
N GLN A 30 -12.07 -0.63 6.42
CA GLN A 30 -13.43 -0.59 5.87
C GLN A 30 -13.96 -2.00 5.54
N LEU A 31 -13.13 -2.90 5.02
CA LEU A 31 -13.48 -4.30 4.80
C LEU A 31 -13.81 -5.01 6.12
N GLU A 32 -13.03 -4.79 7.18
CA GLU A 32 -13.32 -5.36 8.50
C GLU A 32 -14.65 -4.84 9.06
N ILE A 33 -14.93 -3.55 8.92
CA ILE A 33 -16.20 -2.95 9.34
C ILE A 33 -17.35 -3.54 8.52
N ALA A 34 -17.21 -3.65 7.20
CA ALA A 34 -18.22 -4.23 6.32
C ALA A 34 -18.52 -5.70 6.68
N LYS A 35 -17.50 -6.49 7.01
CA LYS A 35 -17.67 -7.85 7.55
C LYS A 35 -18.44 -7.86 8.86
N LYS A 36 -18.07 -6.98 9.82
CA LYS A 36 -18.73 -6.88 11.13
C LYS A 36 -20.20 -6.47 11.03
N LEU A 37 -20.55 -5.69 10.01
CA LEU A 37 -21.93 -5.27 9.70
C LEU A 37 -22.67 -6.28 8.80
N GLU A 38 -22.08 -7.46 8.55
CA GLU A 38 -22.64 -8.52 7.70
C GLU A 38 -22.94 -8.08 6.25
N TYR A 39 -22.26 -7.03 5.76
CA TYR A 39 -22.32 -6.62 4.36
C TYR A 39 -21.45 -7.47 3.44
N LEU A 40 -20.52 -8.24 4.01
CA LEU A 40 -19.66 -9.18 3.30
C LEU A 40 -19.75 -10.54 3.98
N THR A 41 -19.89 -11.59 3.18
CA THR A 41 -19.70 -12.96 3.66
C THR A 41 -18.24 -13.21 4.05
N GLU A 42 -17.99 -14.24 4.84
CA GLU A 42 -16.62 -14.67 5.19
C GLU A 42 -15.78 -14.93 3.92
N PHE A 43 -16.38 -15.54 2.90
CA PHE A 43 -15.71 -15.83 1.64
C PHE A 43 -15.33 -14.56 0.87
N GLU A 44 -16.26 -13.61 0.72
CA GLU A 44 -16.01 -12.33 0.04
C GLU A 44 -14.98 -11.49 0.80
N PHE A 45 -15.10 -11.41 2.13
CA PHE A 45 -14.13 -10.70 2.96
C PHE A 45 -12.73 -11.30 2.79
N ASN A 46 -12.58 -12.62 2.91
CA ASN A 46 -11.26 -13.25 2.80
C ASN A 46 -10.65 -13.04 1.41
N GLY A 47 -11.44 -13.13 0.34
CA GLY A 47 -10.97 -12.84 -1.01
C GLY A 47 -10.51 -11.39 -1.19
N LEU A 48 -11.33 -10.42 -0.77
CA LEU A 48 -10.99 -9.00 -0.84
C LEU A 48 -9.78 -8.65 0.03
N TYR A 49 -9.75 -9.17 1.26
CA TYR A 49 -8.70 -8.90 2.22
C TYR A 49 -7.35 -9.48 1.75
N GLU A 50 -7.31 -10.70 1.21
CA GLU A 50 -6.07 -11.25 0.64
C GLU A 50 -5.55 -10.44 -0.54
N ASN A 51 -6.44 -9.95 -1.42
CA ASN A 51 -6.03 -9.05 -2.51
C ASN A 51 -5.37 -7.79 -1.97
N THR A 52 -5.92 -7.20 -0.90
CA THR A 52 -5.27 -6.03 -0.26
C THR A 52 -3.89 -6.38 0.31
N ARG A 53 -3.72 -7.57 0.92
CA ARG A 53 -2.43 -8.01 1.47
C ARG A 53 -1.40 -8.29 0.38
N GLU A 54 -1.83 -8.78 -0.78
CA GLU A 54 -0.94 -8.93 -1.93
C GLU A 54 -0.40 -7.57 -2.39
N ILE A 55 -1.29 -6.59 -2.56
CA ILE A 55 -0.91 -5.21 -2.92
C ILE A 55 0.03 -4.61 -1.86
N GLU A 56 -0.23 -4.84 -0.57
CA GLU A 56 0.62 -4.39 0.52
C GLU A 56 2.05 -4.92 0.37
N ARG A 57 2.21 -6.23 0.17
CA ARG A 57 3.53 -6.87 -0.01
C ARG A 57 4.26 -6.30 -1.24
N MET A 58 3.55 -6.08 -2.34
CA MET A 58 4.12 -5.50 -3.57
C MET A 58 4.59 -4.06 -3.34
N LEU A 59 3.78 -3.24 -2.67
CA LEU A 59 4.12 -1.84 -2.35
C LEU A 59 5.32 -1.76 -1.41
N LEU A 60 5.35 -2.57 -0.36
CA LEU A 60 6.48 -2.61 0.59
C LEU A 60 7.77 -3.05 -0.10
N SER A 61 7.71 -4.06 -0.96
CA SER A 61 8.83 -4.52 -1.78
C SER A 61 9.35 -3.42 -2.71
N LEU A 62 8.44 -2.69 -3.36
CA LEU A 62 8.78 -1.56 -4.23
C LEU A 62 9.46 -0.42 -3.44
N VAL A 63 8.89 0.00 -2.31
CA VAL A 63 9.47 1.03 -1.44
C VAL A 63 10.87 0.61 -0.97
N SER A 64 11.04 -0.65 -0.57
CA SER A 64 12.35 -1.18 -0.17
C SER A 64 13.38 -1.09 -1.29
N LYS A 65 13.01 -1.53 -2.51
CA LYS A 65 13.90 -1.46 -3.69
C LYS A 65 14.34 -0.04 -4.02
N ILE A 66 13.40 0.91 -4.00
CA ILE A 66 13.67 2.32 -4.29
C ILE A 66 14.63 2.90 -3.25
N ARG A 67 14.41 2.60 -1.96
CA ARG A 67 15.29 3.06 -0.88
C ARG A 67 16.69 2.44 -0.93
N SER A 68 16.81 1.17 -1.31
CA SER A 68 18.11 0.48 -1.41
C SER A 68 18.93 0.87 -2.65
N GLY A 69 18.26 1.38 -3.71
CA GLY A 69 18.91 1.82 -4.95
C GLY A 69 19.20 3.32 -5.02
N SER A 70 19.01 4.06 -3.92
CA SER A 70 19.22 5.51 -3.79
C SER A 70 20.53 5.88 -3.11
#